data_AF-A0A258GG84-F1
#
_entry.id   AF-A0A258GG84-F1
#
_cell.length_a   1.000
_cell.length_b   1.000
_cell.length_c   1.000
_cell.angle_alpha   90.00
_cell.angle_beta   90.00
_cell.angle_gamma   90.00
#
_symmetry.space_group_name_H-M   'P 1'
#
loop_
_entity.id
_entity.type
_entity.pdbx_description
1 polymer ?
#
loop_
_entity_poly.entity_id
_entity_poly.type
_entity_poly.pdbx_seq_one_letter_code
_entity_poly.pdbx_strand_id
1 'polypeptide(L)'
;MAYSLAGLRFKEKPVLDSISSSLHFVGPLIFALSLTGFDESNLPYVAAFFLWGVASHAYGAVQDVIPDRQGGLSSIATFFGSRTTIWIALVCYLLAVLIVAMQGTVTYAVALAGLAYVANCLPYLNITDKESLKVNSGWRRFIWLNYAVGAVVTITLIAANF
;
A
#
# COMPACT_ATOMS: atom_id res chain seq x y z
N MET A 1 -17.91 1.52 -3.82
CA MET A 1 -19.24 1.46 -3.19
C MET A 1 -19.16 0.90 -1.75
N ALA A 2 -18.77 -0.36 -1.53
CA ALA A 2 -18.74 -0.98 -0.18
C ALA A 2 -17.84 -0.29 0.86
N TYR A 3 -16.78 0.42 0.46
CA TYR A 3 -15.89 1.12 1.39
C TYR A 3 -16.60 2.15 2.31
N SER A 4 -17.70 2.76 1.86
CA SER A 4 -18.40 3.83 2.60
C SER A 4 -19.91 3.64 2.76
N LEU A 5 -20.50 2.60 2.16
CA LEU A 5 -21.93 2.30 2.27
C LEU A 5 -22.31 1.83 3.68
N ALA A 6 -23.31 2.48 4.29
CA ALA A 6 -23.85 2.08 5.60
C ALA A 6 -24.39 0.63 5.53
N GLY A 7 -24.00 -0.21 6.50
CA GLY A 7 -24.29 -1.66 6.52
C GLY A 7 -23.16 -2.54 5.95
N LEU A 8 -22.32 -2.02 5.06
CA LEU A 8 -21.16 -2.71 4.47
C LEU A 8 -19.84 -1.96 4.72
N ARG A 9 -19.76 -1.08 5.72
CA ARG A 9 -18.59 -0.24 6.03
C ARG A 9 -17.36 -1.08 6.38
N PHE A 10 -16.65 -1.56 5.38
CA PHE A 10 -15.44 -2.36 5.58
C PHE A 10 -14.30 -1.54 6.20
N LYS A 11 -14.38 -0.21 6.16
CA LYS A 11 -13.51 0.69 6.94
C LYS A 11 -13.61 0.51 8.47
N GLU A 12 -14.63 -0.19 8.97
CA GLU A 12 -14.84 -0.50 10.39
C GLU A 12 -14.49 -1.97 10.73
N LYS A 13 -13.99 -2.74 9.74
CA LYS A 13 -13.51 -4.11 9.94
C LYS A 13 -11.99 -4.14 9.74
N PRO A 14 -11.21 -4.43 10.79
CA PRO A 14 -9.75 -4.52 10.69
C PRO A 14 -9.33 -5.46 9.56
N VAL A 15 -8.27 -5.12 8.84
CA VAL A 15 -7.75 -5.82 7.65
C VAL A 15 -8.60 -5.60 6.39
N LEU A 16 -9.93 -5.72 6.50
CA LEU A 16 -10.83 -5.53 5.37
C LEU A 16 -10.85 -4.07 4.89
N ASP A 17 -10.58 -3.11 5.76
CA ASP A 17 -10.35 -1.71 5.42
C ASP A 17 -9.20 -1.56 4.40
N SER A 18 -8.08 -2.21 4.65
CA SER A 18 -6.86 -2.16 3.85
C SER A 18 -6.98 -2.95 2.56
N ILE A 19 -7.62 -4.13 2.61
CA ILE A 19 -7.95 -4.91 1.40
C ILE A 19 -8.88 -4.11 0.50
N SER A 20 -9.96 -3.55 1.06
CA SER A 20 -10.92 -2.78 0.30
C SER A 20 -10.28 -1.54 -0.32
N SER A 21 -9.45 -0.82 0.45
CA SER A 21 -8.68 0.32 -0.06
C SER A 21 -7.77 -0.10 -1.21
N SER A 22 -7.00 -1.19 -1.04
CA SER A 22 -6.12 -1.72 -2.09
C SER A 22 -6.87 -2.06 -3.38
N LEU A 23 -8.05 -2.67 -3.28
CA LEU A 23 -8.89 -2.98 -4.44
C LEU A 23 -9.34 -1.73 -5.22
N HIS A 24 -9.43 -0.55 -4.59
CA HIS A 24 -9.70 0.69 -5.34
C HIS A 24 -8.54 1.06 -6.27
N PHE A 25 -7.30 0.71 -5.91
CA PHE A 25 -6.11 0.97 -6.72
C PHE A 25 -5.87 -0.14 -7.75
N VAL A 26 -6.04 -1.40 -7.36
CA VAL A 26 -5.78 -2.56 -8.24
C VAL A 26 -6.93 -2.79 -9.22
N GLY A 27 -8.16 -2.40 -8.87
CA GLY A 27 -9.35 -2.57 -9.70
C GLY A 27 -9.19 -2.06 -11.14
N PRO A 28 -8.71 -0.83 -11.38
CA PRO A 28 -8.40 -0.33 -12.71
C PRO A 28 -7.43 -1.20 -13.52
N LEU A 29 -6.39 -1.76 -12.88
CA LEU A 29 -5.46 -2.68 -13.55
C LEU A 29 -6.16 -3.97 -13.97
N ILE A 30 -6.90 -4.60 -13.05
CA ILE A 30 -7.65 -5.84 -13.36
C ILE A 30 -8.68 -5.58 -14.46
N PHE A 31 -9.38 -4.44 -14.40
CA PHE A 31 -10.33 -4.06 -15.43
C PHE A 31 -9.66 -3.89 -16.80
N ALA A 32 -8.53 -3.18 -16.87
CA ALA A 32 -7.77 -3.05 -18.11
C ALA A 32 -7.36 -4.42 -18.66
N LEU A 33 -6.77 -5.29 -17.83
CA LEU A 33 -6.37 -6.64 -18.22
C LEU A 33 -7.55 -7.50 -18.67
N SER A 34 -8.75 -7.32 -18.09
CA SER A 34 -9.96 -8.03 -18.53
C SER A 34 -10.40 -7.64 -19.95
N LEU A 35 -10.02 -6.45 -20.40
CA LEU A 35 -10.32 -5.95 -21.75
C LEU A 35 -9.19 -6.23 -22.74
N THR A 36 -7.93 -6.19 -22.29
CA THR A 36 -6.75 -6.35 -23.16
C THR A 36 -6.21 -7.78 -23.21
N GLY A 37 -6.74 -8.68 -22.38
CA GLY A 37 -6.28 -10.05 -22.23
C GLY A 37 -5.54 -10.25 -20.90
N PHE A 38 -5.93 -11.28 -20.17
CA PHE A 38 -5.32 -11.68 -18.90
C PHE A 38 -4.46 -12.92 -19.11
N ASP A 39 -3.14 -12.72 -19.08
CA ASP A 39 -2.14 -13.80 -19.07
C ASP A 39 -1.64 -14.07 -17.64
N GLU A 40 -1.23 -15.31 -17.34
CA GLU A 40 -0.66 -15.70 -16.03
C GLU A 40 0.57 -14.87 -15.65
N SER A 41 1.34 -14.40 -16.63
CA SER A 41 2.47 -13.48 -16.45
C SER A 41 2.07 -12.12 -15.85
N ASN A 42 0.78 -11.76 -15.83
CA ASN A 42 0.28 -10.55 -15.18
C ASN A 42 0.04 -10.71 -13.68
N LEU A 43 -0.15 -11.94 -13.19
CA LEU A 43 -0.48 -12.23 -11.79
C LEU A 43 0.53 -11.63 -10.79
N PRO A 44 1.85 -11.71 -11.02
CA PRO A 44 2.83 -11.11 -10.11
C PRO A 44 2.64 -9.60 -9.94
N TYR A 45 2.32 -8.87 -11.02
CA TYR A 45 2.11 -7.42 -10.96
C TYR A 45 0.83 -7.05 -10.22
N VAL A 46 -0.25 -7.81 -10.45
CA VAL A 46 -1.50 -7.63 -9.70
C VAL A 46 -1.28 -7.89 -8.20
N ALA A 47 -0.57 -8.96 -7.85
CA ALA A 47 -0.24 -9.31 -6.47
C ALA A 47 0.65 -8.25 -5.81
N ALA A 48 1.69 -7.79 -6.49
CA ALA A 48 2.58 -6.75 -5.98
C ALA A 48 1.84 -5.42 -5.77
N PHE A 49 1.00 -5.01 -6.73
CA PHE A 49 0.23 -3.77 -6.60
C PHE A 49 -0.81 -3.87 -5.48
N PHE A 50 -1.41 -5.04 -5.30
CA PHE A 50 -2.31 -5.31 -4.18
C PHE A 50 -1.61 -5.23 -2.82
N LEU A 51 -0.46 -5.87 -2.67
CA LEU A 51 0.32 -5.81 -1.44
C LEU A 51 0.78 -4.38 -1.13
N TRP A 52 1.22 -3.64 -2.16
CA TRP A 52 1.56 -2.23 -2.03
C TRP A 52 0.36 -1.38 -1.57
N GLY A 53 -0.84 -1.60 -2.13
CA GLY A 53 -2.05 -0.88 -1.73
C GLY A 53 -2.47 -1.17 -0.28
N VAL A 54 -2.36 -2.44 0.15
CA VAL A 54 -2.60 -2.83 1.56
C VAL A 54 -1.60 -2.14 2.48
N ALA A 55 -0.30 -2.18 2.14
CA ALA A 55 0.75 -1.54 2.91
C ALA A 55 0.56 -0.02 3.03
N SER A 56 0.18 0.62 1.92
CA SER A 56 -0.05 2.07 1.83
C SER A 56 -1.19 2.54 2.71
N HIS A 57 -2.32 1.83 2.65
CA HIS A 57 -3.45 2.13 3.52
C HIS A 57 -3.10 1.88 5.00
N ALA A 58 -2.50 0.73 5.31
CA ALA A 58 -2.12 0.39 6.68
C ALA A 58 -1.13 1.41 7.28
N TYR A 59 -0.11 1.80 6.51
CA TYR A 59 0.86 2.82 6.94
C TYR A 59 0.20 4.18 7.18
N GLY A 60 -0.67 4.62 6.28
CA GLY A 60 -1.42 5.87 6.42
C GLY A 60 -2.31 5.89 7.65
N ALA A 61 -3.00 4.78 7.95
CA ALA A 61 -3.89 4.64 9.10
C ALA A 61 -3.18 4.79 10.45
N VAL A 62 -1.85 4.58 10.51
CA VAL A 62 -1.10 4.72 11.78
C VAL A 62 -1.17 6.13 12.34
N GLN A 63 -1.18 7.17 11.50
CA GLN A 63 -1.22 8.56 11.99
C GLN A 63 -2.53 8.92 12.69
N ASP A 64 -3.58 8.12 12.46
CA ASP A 64 -4.95 8.38 12.89
C ASP A 64 -5.40 7.48 14.06
N VAL A 65 -4.51 6.68 14.67
CA VAL A 65 -4.88 5.73 15.74
C VAL A 65 -5.61 6.38 16.91
N ILE A 66 -5.12 7.53 17.41
CA ILE A 66 -5.76 8.25 18.52
C ILE A 66 -7.11 8.84 18.10
N PRO A 67 -7.21 9.68 17.04
CA PRO A 67 -8.49 10.24 16.63
C PRO A 67 -9.51 9.19 16.20
N ASP A 68 -9.10 8.11 15.51
CA ASP A 68 -10.00 7.02 15.13
C ASP A 68 -10.59 6.32 16.36
N ARG A 69 -9.78 6.03 17.38
CA ARG A 69 -10.28 5.45 18.64
C ARG A 69 -11.25 6.39 19.36
N GLN A 70 -10.95 7.69 19.39
CA GLN A 70 -11.86 8.70 19.98
C GLN A 70 -13.17 8.81 19.20
N GLY A 71 -13.12 8.63 17.88
CA GLY A 71 -14.28 8.59 16.99
C GLY A 71 -15.02 7.25 16.94
N GLY A 72 -14.59 6.25 17.71
CA GLY A 72 -15.20 4.91 17.71
C GLY A 72 -14.98 4.11 16.43
N LEU A 73 -13.98 4.46 15.63
CA LEU A 73 -13.60 3.76 14.39
C LEU A 73 -12.63 2.61 14.71
N SER A 74 -12.77 1.51 13.97
CA SER A 74 -11.92 0.32 14.08
C SER A 74 -11.20 0.04 12.75
N SER A 75 -10.05 0.67 12.56
CA SER A 75 -9.13 0.42 11.45
C SER A 75 -8.12 -0.69 11.79
N ILE A 76 -7.35 -1.13 10.80
CA ILE A 76 -6.21 -2.03 11.00
C ILE A 76 -5.23 -1.48 12.05
N ALA A 77 -5.04 -0.16 12.08
CA ALA A 77 -4.11 0.50 12.98
C ALA A 77 -4.66 0.59 14.41
N THR A 78 -5.94 0.88 14.60
CA THR A 78 -6.54 0.91 15.94
C THR A 78 -6.64 -0.48 16.55
N PHE A 79 -6.83 -1.52 15.73
CA PHE A 79 -6.94 -2.92 16.15
C PHE A 79 -5.58 -3.55 16.52
N PHE A 80 -4.60 -3.51 15.62
CA PHE A 80 -3.29 -4.12 15.85
C PHE A 80 -2.32 -3.22 16.63
N GLY A 81 -2.60 -1.91 16.70
CA GLY A 81 -1.71 -0.91 17.24
C GLY A 81 -0.64 -0.47 16.24
N SER A 82 -0.13 0.73 16.45
CA SER A 82 0.78 1.45 15.54
C SER A 82 2.01 0.63 15.17
N ARG A 83 2.66 0.00 16.16
CA ARG A 83 3.87 -0.79 15.94
C ARG A 83 3.62 -1.95 14.99
N THR A 84 2.64 -2.78 15.30
CA THR A 84 2.31 -3.97 14.52
C THR A 84 1.89 -3.58 13.11
N THR A 85 1.11 -2.50 12.95
CA THR A 85 0.68 -2.01 11.64
C THR A 85 1.84 -1.49 10.80
N ILE A 86 2.84 -0.81 11.39
CA ILE A 86 4.07 -0.45 10.67
C ILE A 86 4.82 -1.69 10.18
N TRP A 87 4.93 -2.74 11.01
CA TRP A 87 5.57 -4.00 10.60
C TRP A 87 4.81 -4.71 9.48
N ILE A 88 3.47 -4.75 9.55
CA ILE A 88 2.62 -5.27 8.49
C ILE A 88 2.89 -4.51 7.19
N ALA A 89 2.86 -3.17 7.23
CA ALA A 89 3.13 -2.34 6.06
C ALA A 89 4.53 -2.59 5.49
N LEU A 90 5.56 -2.67 6.34
CA LEU A 90 6.93 -2.95 5.92
C LEU A 90 7.05 -4.30 5.22
N VAL A 91 6.46 -5.37 5.79
CA VAL A 91 6.50 -6.71 5.19
C VAL A 91 5.77 -6.73 3.86
N CYS A 92 4.58 -6.13 3.77
CA CYS A 92 3.83 -6.05 2.52
C CYS A 92 4.58 -5.26 1.44
N TYR A 93 5.23 -4.13 1.79
CA TYR A 93 6.08 -3.40 0.85
C TYR A 93 7.27 -4.23 0.39
N LEU A 94 7.97 -4.92 1.31
CA LEU A 94 9.09 -5.80 0.96
C LEU A 94 8.66 -6.91 0.01
N LEU A 95 7.54 -7.58 0.29
CA LEU A 95 7.00 -8.63 -0.58
C LEU A 95 6.64 -8.08 -1.96
N ALA A 96 6.00 -6.91 -2.04
CA ALA A 96 5.70 -6.26 -3.32
C ALA A 96 6.98 -5.97 -4.13
N VAL A 97 8.01 -5.42 -3.48
CA VAL A 97 9.33 -5.15 -4.10
C VAL A 97 9.97 -6.45 -4.60
N LEU A 98 9.99 -7.51 -3.79
CA LEU A 98 10.58 -8.79 -4.15
C LEU A 98 9.85 -9.42 -5.34
N ILE A 99 8.52 -9.41 -5.35
CA ILE A 99 7.72 -9.94 -6.46
C ILE A 99 8.07 -9.20 -7.76
N VAL A 100 8.14 -7.87 -7.73
CA VAL A 100 8.51 -7.06 -8.91
C VAL A 100 9.95 -7.33 -9.36
N ALA A 101 10.89 -7.43 -8.41
CA ALA A 101 12.29 -7.73 -8.71
C ALA A 101 12.49 -9.10 -9.37
N MET A 102 11.61 -10.06 -9.11
CA MET A 102 11.68 -11.39 -9.72
C MET A 102 11.21 -11.44 -11.19
N GLN A 103 10.67 -10.36 -11.74
CA GLN A 103 10.11 -10.34 -13.11
C GLN A 103 11.12 -10.01 -14.22
N GLY A 104 12.38 -9.76 -13.87
CA GLY A 104 13.48 -9.54 -14.83
C GLY A 104 14.05 -8.13 -14.82
N THR A 105 15.01 -7.88 -15.70
CA THR A 105 15.85 -6.66 -15.65
C THR A 105 15.07 -5.37 -15.88
N VAL A 106 14.01 -5.40 -16.70
CA VAL A 106 13.16 -4.24 -16.99
C VAL A 106 12.51 -3.69 -15.71
N THR A 107 12.14 -4.55 -14.77
CA THR A 107 11.40 -4.16 -13.56
C THR A 107 12.30 -3.76 -12.39
N TYR A 108 13.63 -3.90 -12.52
CA TYR A 108 14.57 -3.55 -11.45
C TYR A 108 14.49 -2.07 -11.05
N ALA A 109 14.28 -1.17 -12.01
CA ALA A 109 14.08 0.25 -11.71
C ALA A 109 12.86 0.48 -10.80
N VAL A 110 11.75 -0.21 -11.08
CA VAL A 110 10.52 -0.15 -10.27
C VAL A 110 10.74 -0.76 -8.89
N ALA A 111 11.41 -1.92 -8.80
CA ALA A 111 11.71 -2.57 -7.54
C ALA A 111 12.62 -1.69 -6.65
N LEU A 112 13.67 -1.10 -7.22
CA LEU A 112 14.56 -0.16 -6.52
C LEU A 112 13.82 1.08 -6.04
N ALA A 113 12.95 1.66 -6.88
CA ALA A 113 12.11 2.78 -6.49
C ALA A 113 11.14 2.39 -5.34
N GLY A 114 10.59 1.17 -5.38
CA GLY A 114 9.72 0.62 -4.34
C GLY A 114 10.40 0.48 -2.96
N LEU A 115 11.72 0.28 -2.90
CA LEU A 115 12.47 0.26 -1.64
C LEU A 115 12.37 1.60 -0.87
N ALA A 116 12.05 2.71 -1.54
CA ALA A 116 11.82 3.98 -0.86
C ALA A 116 10.63 3.91 0.12
N TYR A 117 9.61 3.11 -0.17
CA TYR A 117 8.49 2.87 0.75
C TYR A 117 8.93 2.09 1.99
N VAL A 118 9.76 1.06 1.81
CA VAL A 118 10.35 0.29 2.91
C VAL A 118 11.21 1.20 3.79
N ALA A 119 12.08 1.99 3.18
CA ALA A 119 12.93 2.96 3.87
C ALA A 119 12.10 3.98 4.67
N ASN A 120 10.95 4.40 4.14
CA ASN A 120 10.04 5.34 4.81
C ASN A 120 9.37 4.76 6.08
N CYS A 121 9.28 3.42 6.19
CA CYS A 121 8.80 2.74 7.40
C CYS A 121 9.85 2.64 8.51
N LEU A 122 11.15 2.57 8.16
CA LEU A 122 12.23 2.26 9.11
C LEU A 122 12.32 3.18 10.35
N PRO A 123 12.08 4.51 10.25
CA PRO A 123 12.13 5.38 11.43
C PRO A 123 11.04 5.07 12.48
N TYR A 124 10.01 4.30 12.12
CA TYR A 124 8.81 4.08 12.93
C TYR A 124 8.65 2.64 13.44
N LEU A 125 9.65 1.76 13.26
CA LEU A 125 9.53 0.34 13.64
C LEU A 125 9.25 0.09 15.13
N ASN A 126 9.63 1.03 15.99
CA ASN A 126 9.45 0.95 17.44
C ASN A 126 8.36 1.90 17.98
N ILE A 127 7.60 2.54 17.08
CA ILE A 127 6.59 3.55 17.46
C ILE A 127 5.55 2.98 18.42
N THR A 128 5.04 3.83 19.30
CA THR A 128 3.93 3.50 20.20
C THR A 128 2.65 4.21 19.78
N ASP A 129 1.49 3.75 20.24
CA ASP A 129 0.19 4.38 19.93
C ASP A 129 0.12 5.84 20.38
N LYS A 130 0.80 6.18 21.48
CA LYS A 130 0.89 7.57 21.98
C LYS A 130 1.64 8.49 21.02
N GLU A 131 2.49 7.92 20.17
CA GLU A 131 3.35 8.63 19.23
C GLU A 131 2.86 8.53 17.79
N SER A 132 1.72 7.88 17.56
CA SER A 132 1.09 7.63 16.25
C SER A 132 1.16 8.84 15.30
N LEU A 133 0.86 10.05 15.79
CA LEU A 133 0.89 11.29 15.01
C LEU A 133 2.26 11.59 14.36
N LYS A 134 3.39 11.10 14.92
CA LYS A 134 4.73 11.27 14.34
C LYS A 134 4.82 10.69 12.91
N VAL A 135 3.99 9.68 12.60
CA VAL A 135 3.93 9.08 11.26
C VAL A 135 3.42 10.06 10.21
N ASN A 136 2.73 11.15 10.57
CA ASN A 136 2.28 12.16 9.59
C ASN A 136 3.42 12.71 8.73
N SER A 137 4.62 12.90 9.31
CA SER A 137 5.80 13.32 8.54
C SER A 137 6.27 12.26 7.54
N GLY A 138 6.11 10.98 7.87
CA GLY A 138 6.33 9.85 6.97
C GLY A 138 5.24 9.74 5.90
N TRP A 139 3.98 10.03 6.26
CA TRP A 139 2.86 10.07 5.32
C TRP A 139 3.00 11.18 4.28
N ARG A 140 3.43 12.38 4.69
CA ARG A 140 3.74 13.48 3.76
C ARG A 140 4.86 13.11 2.79
N ARG A 141 5.89 12.40 3.27
CA ARG A 141 6.95 11.85 2.41
C ARG A 141 6.39 10.81 1.44
N PHE A 142 5.52 9.92 1.90
CA PHE A 142 4.86 8.90 1.08
C PHE A 142 4.10 9.50 -0.11
N ILE A 143 3.43 10.66 0.06
CA ILE A 143 2.74 11.34 -1.05
C ILE A 143 3.73 11.74 -2.15
N TRP A 144 4.88 12.32 -1.79
CA TRP A 144 5.92 12.66 -2.78
C TRP A 144 6.57 11.42 -3.40
N LEU A 145 6.81 10.38 -2.60
CA LEU A 145 7.32 9.10 -3.10
C LEU A 145 6.36 8.49 -4.12
N ASN A 146 5.04 8.62 -3.95
CA ASN A 146 4.06 8.14 -4.92
C ASN A 146 4.23 8.79 -6.29
N TYR A 147 4.42 10.11 -6.35
CA TYR A 147 4.65 10.79 -7.62
C TYR A 147 5.95 10.31 -8.27
N ALA A 148 7.03 10.19 -7.50
CA ALA A 148 8.33 9.75 -8.01
C ALA A 148 8.29 8.29 -8.50
N VAL A 149 7.78 7.36 -7.70
CA VAL A 149 7.69 5.95 -8.06
C VAL A 149 6.70 5.74 -9.19
N GLY A 150 5.57 6.46 -9.19
CA GLY A 150 4.61 6.46 -10.30
C GLY A 150 5.27 6.87 -11.62
N ALA A 151 6.09 7.93 -11.60
CA ALA A 151 6.85 8.34 -12.78
C ALA A 151 7.84 7.25 -13.23
N VAL A 152 8.55 6.60 -12.31
CA VAL A 152 9.44 5.48 -12.64
C VAL A 152 8.66 4.33 -13.30
N VAL A 153 7.52 3.93 -12.73
CA VAL A 153 6.65 2.89 -13.31
C VAL A 153 6.23 3.28 -14.73
N THR A 154 5.73 4.50 -14.93
CA THR A 154 5.31 4.96 -16.26
C THR A 154 6.46 4.97 -17.26
N ILE A 155 7.63 5.49 -16.89
CA ILE A 155 8.82 5.51 -17.76
C ILE A 155 9.27 4.09 -18.09
N THR A 156 9.30 3.19 -17.10
CA THR A 156 9.65 1.78 -17.32
C THR A 156 8.68 1.11 -18.30
N LEU A 157 7.38 1.34 -18.17
CA LEU A 157 6.38 0.80 -19.10
C LEU A 157 6.55 1.33 -20.52
N ILE A 158 6.82 2.62 -20.68
CA ILE A 158 7.10 3.23 -22.00
C ILE A 158 8.39 2.66 -22.61
N ALA A 159 9.46 2.55 -21.81
CA ALA A 159 10.75 2.04 -22.27
C ALA A 159 10.71 0.54 -22.62
N ALA A 160 9.79 -0.22 -22.02
CA ALA A 160 9.61 -1.64 -22.30
C ALA A 160 9.01 -1.94 -23.68
N ASN A 161 8.58 -0.92 -24.45
CA ASN A 161 7.98 -1.06 -25.78
C ASN A 161 6.84 -2.10 -25.85
N PHE A 162 5.86 -1.99 -24.95
CA PHE A 162 4.57 -2.68 -25.13
C PHE A 162 3.77 -2.05 -26.28
#